data_AF-A0A821CYU3-F1
#
_entry.id   AF-A0A821CYU3-F1
#
_cell.length_a   1.000
_cell.length_b   1.000
_cell.length_c   1.000
_cell.angle_alpha   90.00
_cell.angle_beta   90.00
_cell.angle_gamma   90.00
#
_symmetry.space_group_name_H-M   'P 1'
#
loop_
_entity.id
_entity.type
_entity.pdbx_description
1 polymer ?
#
loop_
_entity_poly.entity_id
_entity_poly.type
_entity_poly.pdbx_seq_one_letter_code
_entity_poly.pdbx_strand_id
1 'polypeptide(L)'
;LNDLFGIQVRSGCSCAGPYVLDLLNINDETADIYAKFITANENNRLGEIPKIELMKPGFTRFNLSYFASDEEVDYILNAVEFIATDGWKFLSL
;
A
#
# COMPACT_ATOMS: atom_id res chain seq x y z
N LEU A 1 -5.04 -2.75 -10.62
CA LEU A 1 -3.99 -3.55 -11.30
C LEU A 1 -4.64 -4.71 -12.03
N ASN A 2 -5.45 -5.52 -11.34
CA ASN A 2 -6.26 -6.55 -11.98
C ASN A 2 -7.30 -5.97 -12.96
N ASP A 3 -8.13 -5.03 -12.52
CA ASP A 3 -9.34 -4.66 -13.28
C ASP A 3 -9.05 -3.91 -14.58
N LEU A 4 -7.90 -3.22 -14.64
CA LEU A 4 -7.45 -2.44 -15.79
C LEU A 4 -6.41 -3.18 -16.65
N PHE A 5 -5.57 -4.03 -16.05
CA PHE A 5 -4.40 -4.60 -16.73
C PHE A 5 -4.33 -6.14 -16.69
N GLY A 6 -5.25 -6.80 -16.00
CA GLY A 6 -5.27 -8.26 -15.82
C GLY A 6 -4.14 -8.80 -14.94
N ILE A 7 -3.36 -7.93 -14.29
CA ILE A 7 -2.21 -8.32 -13.47
C ILE A 7 -2.69 -8.65 -12.06
N GLN A 8 -2.48 -9.90 -11.66
CA GLN A 8 -2.81 -10.42 -10.34
C GLN A 8 -1.63 -10.24 -9.39
N VAL A 9 -1.90 -9.64 -8.23
CA VAL A 9 -0.94 -9.50 -7.13
C VAL A 9 -1.50 -10.13 -5.87
N ARG A 10 -0.64 -10.76 -5.07
CA ARG A 10 -1.03 -11.30 -3.78
C ARG A 10 -0.82 -10.26 -2.70
N SER A 11 -1.84 -10.02 -1.88
CA SER A 11 -1.69 -9.30 -0.63
C SER A 11 -0.65 -10.00 0.23
N GLY A 12 0.43 -9.30 0.56
CA GLY A 12 1.46 -9.80 1.47
C GLY A 12 0.85 -10.04 2.86
N CYS A 13 1.37 -11.02 3.60
CA CYS A 13 1.01 -11.10 5.02
C CYS A 13 1.66 -9.93 5.77
N SER A 14 0.96 -9.39 6.77
CA SER A 14 1.47 -8.33 7.66
C SER A 14 2.70 -8.75 8.49
N CYS A 15 3.19 -9.98 8.31
CA CYS A 15 4.32 -10.55 9.05
C CYS A 15 5.65 -9.81 8.80
N ALA A 16 5.70 -8.94 7.79
CA ALA A 16 6.87 -8.10 7.47
C ALA A 16 6.78 -6.69 8.08
N GLY A 17 5.99 -6.47 9.13
CA GLY A 17 5.79 -5.16 9.76
C GLY A 17 7.08 -4.35 10.00
N PRO A 18 8.12 -4.91 10.66
CA PRO A 18 9.38 -4.20 10.87
C PRO A 18 10.07 -3.76 9.56
N TYR A 19 10.05 -4.62 8.54
CA TYR A 19 10.64 -4.31 7.23
C TYR A 19 9.93 -3.12 6.54
N VAL A 20 8.63 -2.97 6.76
CA VAL A 20 7.86 -1.85 6.21
C VAL A 20 8.22 -0.54 6.91
N LEU A 21 8.41 -0.58 8.23
CA LEU A 21 8.86 0.60 8.98
C LEU A 21 10.23 1.06 8.48
N ASP A 22 11.16 0.12 8.31
CA ASP A 22 12.48 0.40 7.75
C ASP A 22 12.39 0.97 6.33
N LEU A 23 11.60 0.33 5.45
CA LEU A 23 11.44 0.75 4.05
C LEU A 23 10.83 2.16 3.92
N LEU A 24 9.90 2.51 4.80
CA LEU A 24 9.26 3.82 4.85
C LEU A 24 10.04 4.84 5.69
N ASN A 25 11.22 4.45 6.20
CA ASN A 25 12.07 5.27 7.03
C ASN A 25 11.35 5.82 8.29
N ILE A 26 10.46 5.00 8.85
CA ILE A 26 9.69 5.28 10.07
C ILE A 26 10.52 4.82 11.26
N ASN A 27 11.01 5.78 12.04
CA ASN A 27 11.73 5.50 13.29
C ASN A 27 10.75 5.15 14.43
N ASP A 28 11.29 4.67 15.55
CA ASP A 28 10.51 4.25 16.72
C ASP A 28 9.56 5.35 17.25
N GLU A 29 10.03 6.60 17.30
CA GLU A 29 9.20 7.73 17.73
C GLU A 29 7.98 7.95 16.81
N THR A 30 8.21 7.85 15.50
CA THR A 30 7.15 8.01 14.50
C THR A 30 6.21 6.81 14.50
N ALA A 31 6.75 5.60 14.68
CA ALA A 31 5.97 4.37 14.82
C ALA A 31 5.02 4.44 16.04
N ASP A 32 5.50 4.96 17.17
CA ASP A 32 4.70 5.17 18.38
C ASP A 32 3.56 6.17 18.15
N ILE A 33 3.82 7.24 17.39
CA ILE A 33 2.79 8.23 17.02
C ILE A 33 1.71 7.56 16.16
N TYR A 34 2.11 6.80 15.14
CA TYR A 34 1.16 6.04 14.30
C TYR A 34 0.36 5.04 15.12
N ALA A 35 0.99 4.27 16.01
CA ALA A 35 0.32 3.29 16.86
C ALA A 35 -0.73 3.94 17.78
N LYS A 36 -0.40 5.07 18.40
CA LYS A 36 -1.34 5.85 19.23
C LYS A 36 -2.53 6.35 18.42
N PHE A 37 -2.26 6.91 17.23
CA PHE A 37 -3.29 7.40 16.34
C PHE A 37 -4.25 6.29 15.89
N ILE A 38 -3.70 5.17 15.38
CA ILE A 38 -4.47 4.02 14.92
C ILE A 38 -5.35 3.47 16.05
N THR A 39 -4.78 3.31 17.24
CA THR A 39 -5.52 2.84 18.42
C THR A 39 -6.64 3.79 18.83
N ALA A 40 -6.41 5.10 18.79
CA ALA A 40 -7.44 6.09 19.10
C ALA A 40 -8.57 6.10 18.06
N ASN A 41 -8.21 5.98 16.78
CA ASN A 41 -9.13 5.92 15.64
C ASN A 41 -10.01 4.65 15.67
N GLU A 42 -9.43 3.50 15.99
CA GLU A 42 -10.16 2.23 16.08
C GLU A 42 -11.12 2.17 17.28
N ASN A 43 -10.73 2.78 18.40
CA ASN A 43 -11.54 2.86 19.61
C ASN A 43 -12.56 4.02 19.61
N ASN A 44 -12.74 4.71 18.47
CA ASN A 44 -13.62 5.86 18.31
C ASN A 44 -13.36 7.00 19.34
N ARG A 45 -12.11 7.09 19.83
CA ARG A 45 -11.69 8.09 20.84
C ARG A 45 -11.39 9.46 20.22
N LEU A 46 -11.46 9.56 18.89
CA LEU A 46 -11.34 10.81 18.14
C LEU A 46 -12.69 11.57 18.02
N GLY A 47 -13.75 11.08 18.66
CA GLY A 47 -15.09 11.69 18.63
C GLY A 47 -15.94 11.19 17.46
N GLU A 48 -16.80 12.04 16.90
CA GLU A 48 -17.66 11.72 15.76
C GLU A 48 -16.92 11.68 14.41
N ILE A 49 -15.58 11.74 14.42
CA ILE A 49 -14.77 11.71 13.21
C ILE A 49 -14.83 10.28 12.62
N PRO A 50 -15.22 10.12 11.33
CA PRO A 50 -15.21 8.82 10.68
C PRO A 50 -13.80 8.23 10.66
N LYS A 51 -13.71 6.89 10.73
CA LYS A 51 -12.43 6.17 10.75
C LYS A 51 -11.51 6.64 9.63
N ILE A 52 -10.37 7.21 10.00
CA ILE A 52 -9.37 7.71 9.05
C ILE A 52 -8.38 6.59 8.72
N GLU A 53 -8.76 5.71 7.79
CA GLU A 53 -7.88 4.62 7.34
C GLU A 53 -6.67 5.14 6.54
N LEU A 54 -6.76 6.33 5.94
CA LEU A 54 -5.67 6.96 5.15
C LEU A 54 -4.37 7.16 5.94
N MET A 55 -4.46 7.29 7.27
CA MET A 55 -3.29 7.49 8.13
C MET A 55 -2.52 6.20 8.40
N LYS A 56 -3.07 5.02 8.05
CA LYS A 56 -2.32 3.77 8.12
C LYS A 56 -1.36 3.74 6.92
N PRO A 57 -0.04 3.65 7.15
CA PRO A 57 0.91 3.58 6.05
C PRO A 57 0.61 2.35 5.18
N GLY A 58 0.30 2.60 3.92
CA GLY A 58 0.07 1.57 2.91
C GLY A 58 1.37 1.24 2.18
N PHE A 59 1.60 -0.03 1.89
CA PHE A 59 2.66 -0.46 0.99
C PHE A 59 2.15 -1.63 0.14
N THR A 60 2.73 -1.80 -1.04
CA THR A 60 2.49 -2.96 -1.88
C THR A 60 3.83 -3.52 -2.30
N ARG A 61 3.99 -4.84 -2.17
CA ARG A 61 5.13 -5.57 -2.69
C ARG A 61 4.66 -6.45 -3.83
N PHE A 62 5.32 -6.37 -4.97
CA PHE A 62 5.16 -7.30 -6.08
C PHE A 62 6.51 -7.93 -6.42
N ASN A 63 6.49 -9.04 -7.14
CA ASN A 63 7.68 -9.71 -7.63
C ASN A 63 7.55 -9.89 -9.14
N LEU A 64 8.65 -9.73 -9.86
CA LEU A 64 8.74 -10.07 -11.28
C LEU A 64 9.26 -11.50 -11.41
N SER A 65 8.68 -12.27 -12.33
CA SER A 65 9.16 -13.62 -12.63
C SER A 65 10.52 -13.53 -13.31
N TYR A 66 11.48 -14.35 -12.89
CA TYR A 66 12.79 -14.42 -13.54
C TYR A 66 12.69 -14.85 -15.02
N PHE A 67 11.64 -15.57 -15.37
CA PHE A 67 11.39 -16.02 -16.74
C PHE A 67 10.57 -15.03 -17.57
N ALA A 68 10.16 -13.89 -17.00
CA ALA A 68 9.41 -12.89 -17.75
C ALA A 68 10.31 -12.28 -18.83
N SER A 69 9.77 -12.04 -20.01
CA SER A 69 10.49 -11.30 -21.04
C SER A 69 10.58 -9.81 -20.68
N ASP A 70 11.51 -9.09 -21.32
CA ASP A 70 11.64 -7.65 -21.12
C ASP A 70 10.32 -6.92 -21.44
N GLU A 71 9.59 -7.37 -22.47
CA GLU A 71 8.29 -6.81 -22.83
C GLU A 71 7.22 -7.05 -21.75
N GLU A 72 7.21 -8.22 -21.10
CA GLU A 72 6.30 -8.51 -19.99
C GLU A 72 6.64 -7.66 -18.77
N VAL A 73 7.93 -7.49 -18.47
CA VAL A 73 8.40 -6.63 -17.37
C VAL A 73 8.00 -5.17 -17.62
N ASP A 74 8.26 -4.65 -18.81
CA ASP A 74 7.90 -3.28 -19.18
C ASP A 74 6.38 -3.07 -19.09
N TYR A 75 5.57 -4.03 -19.54
CA TYR A 75 4.12 -3.96 -19.40
C TYR A 75 3.69 -3.85 -17.93
N ILE A 76 4.28 -4.67 -17.05
CA ILE A 76 3.96 -4.64 -15.60
C ILE A 76 4.37 -3.30 -15.00
N LEU A 77 5.57 -2.79 -15.30
CA LEU A 77 6.07 -1.53 -14.75
C LEU A 77 5.23 -0.34 -15.22
N ASN A 78 4.88 -0.28 -16.51
CA ASN A 78 4.00 0.75 -17.06
C ASN A 78 2.61 0.72 -16.41
N ALA A 79 2.06 -0.48 -16.14
CA ALA A 79 0.78 -0.61 -15.43
C ALA A 79 0.87 -0.10 -13.98
N VAL A 80 1.98 -0.36 -13.29
CA VAL A 80 2.22 0.16 -11.92
C VAL A 80 2.34 1.69 -11.94
N GLU A 81 3.11 2.25 -12.87
CA GLU A 81 3.28 3.70 -13.02
C GLU A 81 1.95 4.40 -13.32
N PHE A 82 1.14 3.83 -14.22
CA PHE A 82 -0.19 4.36 -14.52
C PHE A 82 -1.07 4.41 -13.26
N ILE A 83 -1.09 3.34 -12.46
CA ILE A 83 -1.91 3.34 -11.24
C ILE A 83 -1.38 4.34 -10.21
N ALA A 84 -0.06 4.45 -10.06
CA ALA A 84 0.54 5.41 -9.14
C ALA A 84 0.19 6.86 -9.51
N THR A 85 0.07 7.16 -10.81
CA THR A 85 -0.19 8.50 -11.32
C THR A 85 -1.68 8.83 -11.44
N ASP A 86 -2.45 7.90 -12.00
CA ASP A 86 -3.84 8.11 -12.43
C ASP A 86 -4.86 7.23 -11.72
N GLY A 87 -4.43 6.25 -10.92
CA GLY A 87 -5.31 5.25 -10.30
C GLY A 87 -6.42 5.85 -9.43
N TRP A 88 -6.16 6.99 -8.78
CA TRP A 88 -7.18 7.68 -7.97
C TRP A 88 -8.39 8.16 -8.79
N LYS A 89 -8.22 8.43 -10.09
CA LYS A 89 -9.31 8.83 -11.00
C LYS A 89 -10.32 7.71 -11.23
N PHE A 90 -9.94 6.48 -10.89
CA PHE A 90 -10.71 5.26 -11.11
C PHE A 90 -11.28 4.68 -9.80
N LEU A 91 -11.17 5.39 -8.67
CA LEU A 91 -11.71 4.95 -7.37
C LEU A 91 -13.24 4.84 -7.32
N SER A 92 -13.95 5.45 -8.27
CA SER A 92 -15.41 5.35 -8.40
C SER A 92 -15.89 4.17 -9.25
N LEU A 93 -14.97 3.34 -9.77
CA LEU A 93 -15.30 2.11 -10.51
C LEU A 93 -15.75 0.98 -9.57
#